data_AF-A0A2R6BCL5-F1
#
_entry.id   AF-A0A2R6BCL5-F1
#
_cell.length_a   1.000
_cell.length_b   1.000
_cell.length_c   1.000
_cell.angle_alpha   90.00
_cell.angle_beta   90.00
_cell.angle_gamma   90.00
#
_symmetry.space_group_name_H-M   'P 1'
#
loop_
_entity.id
_entity.type
_entity.pdbx_description
1 polymer ?
#
loop_
_entity_poly.entity_id
_entity_poly.type
_entity_poly.pdbx_seq_one_letter_code
_entity_poly.pdbx_strand_id
1 'polypeptide(L)' 'SGGEEYFLPSRDVVLLPVRDTSAEELARYLVSRIWAILREHRVNIQVVLARVYETAHSSAIFKMEVSSGRP' A
#
# COMPACT_ATOMS: atom_id res chain seq x y z
N SER A 1 -19.41 9.70 -19.09
CA SER A 1 -19.93 8.67 -20.00
C SER A 1 -19.78 7.32 -19.32
N GLY A 2 -20.88 6.60 -19.09
CA GLY A 2 -20.91 5.28 -18.44
C GLY A 2 -21.09 5.32 -16.92
N GLY A 3 -22.28 5.71 -16.45
CA GLY A 3 -22.64 5.61 -15.02
C GLY A 3 -23.16 4.20 -14.72
N GLU A 4 -22.25 3.23 -14.59
CA GLU A 4 -22.62 1.92 -14.09
C GLU A 4 -22.71 1.97 -12.56
N GLU A 5 -23.88 1.61 -12.03
CA GLU A 5 -24.10 1.47 -10.60
C GLU A 5 -23.79 0.04 -10.18
N TYR A 6 -22.91 -0.10 -9.18
CA TYR A 6 -22.52 -1.37 -8.61
C TYR A 6 -23.08 -1.50 -7.19
N PHE A 7 -23.75 -2.62 -6.91
CA PHE A 7 -24.23 -2.96 -5.58
C PHE A 7 -23.33 -4.05 -4.99
N LEU A 8 -22.52 -3.69 -4.00
CA LEU A 8 -21.60 -4.60 -3.33
C LEU A 8 -21.92 -4.64 -1.82
N PRO A 9 -22.11 -5.82 -1.21
CA PRO A 9 -22.28 -5.92 0.24
C PRO A 9 -21.04 -5.36 0.95
N SER A 10 -21.23 -4.54 1.98
CA SER A 10 -20.10 -3.90 2.69
C SER A 10 -19.12 -4.90 3.30
N ARG A 11 -19.57 -6.11 3.64
CA ARG A 11 -18.71 -7.20 4.13
C ARG A 11 -17.69 -7.71 3.10
N ASP A 12 -17.96 -7.49 1.81
CA ASP A 12 -17.15 -7.96 0.69
C ASP A 12 -16.25 -6.83 0.14
N VAL A 13 -16.30 -5.63 0.75
CA VAL A 13 -15.57 -4.44 0.29
C VAL A 13 -14.61 -3.97 1.37
N VAL A 14 -13.37 -3.70 0.97
CA VAL A 14 -12.39 -3.01 1.81
C VAL A 14 -12.21 -1.59 1.29
N LEU A 15 -12.51 -0.61 2.13
CA LEU A 15 -12.27 0.80 1.82
C LEU A 15 -10.83 1.16 2.21
N LEU A 16 -10.01 1.47 1.20
CA LEU A 16 -8.64 1.92 1.37
C LEU A 16 -8.53 3.41 1.07
N PRO A 17 -7.71 4.18 1.82
CA PRO A 17 -7.49 5.60 1.56
C PRO A 17 -6.48 5.78 0.40
N VAL A 18 -6.86 5.28 -0.77
CA VAL A 18 -6.07 5.31 -2.01
C VAL A 18 -6.88 6.01 -3.10
N ARG A 19 -6.20 6.67 -4.04
CA ARG A 19 -6.85 7.37 -5.15
C ARG A 19 -7.56 6.41 -6.10
N ASP A 20 -6.91 5.28 -6.36
CA ASP A 20 -7.35 4.20 -7.23
C ASP A 20 -6.76 2.88 -6.73
N THR A 21 -7.15 1.78 -7.37
CA THR A 21 -6.70 0.43 -7.01
C THR A 21 -5.55 -0.07 -7.88
N SER A 22 -4.76 0.83 -8.48
CA SER A 22 -3.57 0.43 -9.25
C SER A 22 -2.52 -0.23 -8.37
N ALA A 23 -1.70 -1.10 -8.97
CA ALA A 23 -0.55 -1.71 -8.30
C ALA A 23 0.36 -0.66 -7.62
N GLU A 24 0.60 0.46 -8.29
CA GLU A 24 1.47 1.55 -7.84
C GLU A 24 0.93 2.20 -6.56
N GLU A 25 -0.36 2.56 -6.56
CA GLU A 25 -1.00 3.22 -5.42
C GLU A 25 -1.07 2.28 -4.22
N LEU A 26 -1.40 1.00 -4.47
CA LEU A 26 -1.40 -0.03 -3.44
C LEU A 26 0.01 -0.27 -2.88
N ALA A 27 1.05 -0.33 -3.71
CA ALA A 27 2.42 -0.51 -3.24
C ALA A 27 2.85 0.66 -2.33
N ARG A 28 2.51 1.90 -2.70
CA ARG A 28 2.78 3.07 -1.87
C ARG A 28 2.04 3.01 -0.54
N TYR A 29 0.74 2.73 -0.57
CA TYR A 29 -0.09 2.60 0.64
C TYR A 29 0.46 1.53 1.58
N LEU A 30 0.78 0.34 1.06
CA LEU A 30 1.30 -0.77 1.84
C LEU A 30 2.64 -0.44 2.50
N VAL A 31 3.57 0.19 1.77
CA VAL A 31 4.85 0.64 2.35
C VAL A 31 4.63 1.61 3.51
N SER A 32 3.75 2.61 3.37
CA SER A 32 3.45 3.54 4.44
C SER A 32 2.81 2.86 5.65
N ARG A 33 1.89 1.90 5.43
CA ARG A 33 1.25 1.13 6.52
C ARG A 33 2.23 0.20 7.23
N ILE A 34 3.05 -0.54 6.49
CA ILE A 34 4.07 -1.42 7.06
C ILE A 34 5.05 -0.59 7.89
N TRP A 35 5.50 0.55 7.38
CA TRP A 35 6.38 1.43 8.14
C TRP A 35 5.74 1.93 9.43
N ALA A 36 4.49 2.38 9.40
CA ALA A 36 3.79 2.83 10.61
C ALA A 36 3.77 1.73 11.70
N ILE A 37 3.43 0.50 11.31
CA ILE A 37 3.41 -0.67 12.20
C ILE A 37 4.82 -0.95 12.75
N LEU A 38 5.84 -1.01 11.90
CA LEU A 38 7.21 -1.29 12.32
C LEU A 38 7.75 -0.20 13.26
N ARG A 39 7.39 1.06 13.01
CA ARG A 39 7.74 2.20 13.88
C ARG A 39 7.05 2.11 15.24
N GLU A 40 5.77 1.73 15.29
CA GLU A 40 5.03 1.49 16.55
C GLU A 40 5.70 0.40 17.40
N HIS A 41 6.19 -0.66 16.74
CA HIS A 41 6.94 -1.74 17.39
C HIS A 41 8.44 -1.43 17.61
N ARG A 42 8.90 -0.21 17.31
CA ARG A 42 10.31 0.23 17.44
C ARG A 42 11.30 -0.69 16.73
N VAL A 43 10.91 -1.28 15.60
CA VAL A 43 11.79 -2.13 14.81
C VAL A 43 12.79 -1.24 14.07
N ASN A 44 14.08 -1.51 14.26
CA ASN A 44 15.15 -0.77 13.59
C ASN A 44 15.36 -1.33 12.18
N ILE A 45 14.93 -0.59 11.16
CA ILE A 45 15.10 -0.92 9.75
C ILE A 45 15.57 0.31 8.97
N GLN A 46 16.15 0.09 7.80
CA GLN A 46 16.63 1.16 6.92
C GLN A 46 15.73 1.38 5.70
N VAL A 47 14.99 0.35 5.30
CA VAL A 47 14.19 0.35 4.07
C VAL A 47 12.91 -0.45 4.29
N VAL A 48 11.80 0.05 3.76
CA VAL A 48 10.58 -0.72 3.52
C VAL A 48 10.31 -0.76 2.02
N LEU A 49 9.98 -1.95 1.51
CA LEU A 49 9.71 -2.16 0.09
C LEU A 49 8.51 -3.07 -0.07
N ALA A 50 7.58 -2.67 -0.94
CA ALA A 50 6.48 -3.52 -1.36
C ALA A 50 6.48 -3.61 -2.89
N ARG A 51 6.30 -4.83 -3.39
CA ARG A 51 6.00 -5.10 -4.80
C ARG A 51 4.61 -5.72 -4.87
N VAL A 52 3.73 -5.09 -5.64
CA VAL A 52 2.35 -5.53 -5.85
C VAL A 52 2.24 -6.07 -7.26
N TYR A 53 1.77 -7.31 -7.38
CA TYR A 53 1.56 -8.00 -8.64
C TYR A 53 0.06 -7.99 -8.96
N GLU A 54 -0.34 -7.38 -10.08
CA GLU A 54 -1.72 -7.52 -10.60
C GLU A 54 -1.90 -8.86 -11.31
N THR A 55 -0.82 -9.34 -11.94
CA THR A 55 -0.73 -10.64 -12.58
C THR A 55 0.67 -11.22 -12.35
N ALA A 56 0.95 -12.42 -12.83
CA ALA A 56 2.29 -13.01 -12.76
C ALA A 56 3.37 -12.19 -13.51
N HIS A 57 2.97 -11.32 -14.45
CA HIS A 57 3.89 -10.57 -15.31
C HIS A 57 3.78 -9.04 -15.17
N SER A 58 2.72 -8.53 -14.52
CA SER A 58 2.53 -7.10 -14.26
C SER A 58 2.68 -6.80 -12.78
N SER A 59 3.57 -5.86 -12.43
CA SER A 59 3.78 -5.44 -11.05
C SER A 59 4.29 -4.01 -10.94
N ALA A 60 3.96 -3.36 -9.82
CA ALA A 60 4.56 -2.11 -9.40
C ALA A 60 5.38 -2.31 -8.13
N ILE A 61 6.44 -1.51 -7.96
CA ILE A 61 7.30 -1.53 -6.79
C ILE A 61 7.39 -0.13 -6.19
N PHE A 62 7.27 -0.05 -4.87
CA PHE A 62 7.55 1.17 -4.12
C PHE A 62 8.55 0.86 -3.01
N LYS A 63 9.56 1.73 -2.88
CA LYS A 63 10.62 1.64 -1.88
C LYS A 63 10.66 2.96 -1.12
N MET A 64 10.68 2.87 0.21
CA MET A 64 10.89 4.01 1.09
C MET A 64 12.14 3.76 1.92
N GLU A 65 13.07 4.71 1.86
CA GLU A 65 14.20 4.76 2.77
C GLU A 65 13.73 5.47 4.03
N VAL A 66 13.95 4.84 5.18
CA VAL A 66 13.59 5.42 6.47
C VAL A 66 14.85 6.03 7.05
N SER A 67 14.90 7.36 7.10
CA SER A 67 15.98 8.05 7.78
C SER A 67 15.94 7.65 9.25
N SER A 68 17.02 7.02 9.72
CA SER A 68 17.27 6.86 11.14
C SER A 68 17.53 8.25 11.72
N GLY A 69 16.46 8.95 12.08
CA GLY A 69 16.57 10.03 13.04
C GLY A 69 17.25 9.43 14.26
N ARG A 70 18.51 9.81 14.48
CA ARG A 70 19.11 9.61 15.81
C ARG A 70 18.15 10.27 16.82
N PRO A 71 17.87 9.61 17.95
CA PRO A 71 17.11 10.24 19.02
C PRO A 71 17.77 11.54 19.48
#